data_AF-A0A535VPX5-F1
#
_entry.id   AF-A0A535VPX5-F1
#
_cell.length_a   1.000
_cell.length_b   1.000
_cell.length_c   1.000
_cell.angle_alpha   90.00
_cell.angle_beta   90.00
_cell.angle_gamma   90.00
#
_symmetry.space_group_name_H-M   'P 1'
#
loop_
_entity.id
_entity.type
_entity.pdbx_description
1 polymer ?
#
loop_
_entity_poly.entity_id
_entity_poly.type
_entity_poly.pdbx_seq_one_letter_code
_entity_poly.pdbx_strand_id
1 'polypeptide(L)'
;MDVLKPKPLDTHPGDEIVPWARHQLEIARSILDNPGGGLLFATQTVGQVRAGLQERDPERWEEVVALLDQAEDSGVRREFETARKHIDSVLARLA
;
A
#
# COMPACT_ATOMS: atom_id res chain seq x y z
N MET A 1 1.78 -37.43 12.47
CA MET A 1 1.58 -35.98 12.61
C MET A 1 1.96 -35.39 11.27
N ASP A 2 0.99 -35.07 10.43
CA ASP A 2 1.25 -34.49 9.12
C ASP A 2 1.54 -33.01 9.28
N VAL A 3 2.81 -32.63 9.15
CA VAL A 3 3.22 -31.23 9.12
C VAL A 3 2.88 -30.69 7.74
N LEU A 4 1.81 -29.88 7.67
CA LEU A 4 1.46 -29.14 6.46
C LEU A 4 2.61 -28.17 6.14
N LYS A 5 3.13 -28.25 4.92
CA LYS A 5 4.13 -27.30 4.43
C LYS A 5 3.54 -25.88 4.46
N PRO A 6 4.38 -24.84 4.61
CA PRO A 6 3.94 -23.46 4.45
C PRO A 6 3.13 -23.33 3.16
N LYS A 7 2.01 -22.60 3.21
CA LYS A 7 1.26 -22.26 2.01
C LYS A 7 2.26 -21.65 1.01
N PRO A 8 2.25 -22.08 -0.27
CA PRO A 8 3.06 -21.42 -1.29
C PRO A 8 2.81 -19.91 -1.19
N LEU A 9 3.88 -19.12 -1.24
CA LEU A 9 3.76 -17.67 -1.30
C LEU A 9 2.85 -17.35 -2.49
N ASP A 10 1.70 -16.78 -2.18
CA ASP A 10 0.79 -16.26 -3.19
C ASP A 10 1.43 -14.98 -3.68
N THR A 11 2.20 -15.08 -4.75
CA THR A 11 3.01 -13.96 -5.24
C THR A 11 2.18 -12.95 -6.01
N HIS A 12 0.88 -13.19 -6.21
CA HIS A 12 0.04 -12.59 -7.24
C HIS A 12 0.74 -12.62 -8.62
N PRO A 13 0.12 -13.14 -9.69
CA PRO A 13 0.69 -12.94 -11.03
C PRO A 13 1.02 -11.45 -11.22
N GLY A 14 2.11 -11.12 -11.93
CA GLY A 14 2.58 -9.73 -12.05
C GLY A 14 1.52 -8.77 -12.60
N ASP A 15 0.53 -9.34 -13.28
CA ASP A 15 -0.60 -8.65 -13.87
C ASP A 15 -1.66 -8.24 -12.83
N GLU A 16 -1.64 -8.84 -11.63
CA GLU A 16 -2.58 -8.56 -10.52
C GLU A 16 -2.03 -7.55 -9.50
N ILE A 17 -0.73 -7.23 -9.52
CA ILE A 17 -0.12 -6.33 -8.52
C ILE A 17 -0.74 -4.92 -8.54
N VAL A 18 -1.05 -4.41 -9.73
CA VAL A 18 -1.65 -3.08 -9.89
C VAL A 18 -3.10 -3.07 -9.38
N PRO A 19 -4.01 -3.95 -9.84
CA PRO A 19 -5.35 -4.06 -9.26
C PRO A 19 -5.37 -4.24 -7.74
N TRP A 20 -4.50 -5.10 -7.20
CA TRP A 20 -4.37 -5.32 -5.77
C TRP A 20 -3.92 -4.04 -5.03
N ALA A 21 -2.85 -3.40 -5.49
CA ALA A 21 -2.31 -2.18 -4.89
C ALA A 21 -3.35 -1.07 -4.86
N ARG A 22 -4.08 -0.88 -5.97
CA ARG A 22 -5.17 0.11 -6.05
C ARG A 22 -6.24 -0.15 -5.01
N HIS A 23 -6.75 -1.38 -4.95
CA HIS A 23 -7.81 -1.73 -4.01
C HIS A 23 -7.41 -1.50 -2.55
N GLN A 24 -6.18 -1.91 -2.18
CA GLN A 24 -5.64 -1.69 -0.85
C GLN A 24 -5.50 -0.20 -0.52
N LEU A 25 -5.01 0.60 -1.46
CA LEU A 25 -4.83 2.05 -1.28
C LEU A 25 -6.15 2.81 -1.22
N GLU A 26 -7.18 2.38 -1.96
CA GLU A 26 -8.54 2.95 -1.86
C GLU A 26 -9.13 2.73 -0.46
N ILE A 27 -8.94 1.54 0.13
CA ILE A 27 -9.35 1.26 1.51
C ILE A 27 -8.57 2.14 2.48
N ALA A 28 -7.23 2.16 2.39
CA ALA A 28 -6.38 2.96 3.27
C ALA A 28 -6.75 4.45 3.20
N ARG A 29 -6.97 4.98 1.99
CA ARG A 29 -7.44 6.35 1.76
C ARG A 29 -8.75 6.64 2.48
N SER A 30 -9.75 5.74 2.37
CA SER A 30 -11.07 5.92 3.00
C SER A 30 -10.99 5.97 4.54
N ILE A 31 -10.08 5.20 5.12
CA ILE A 31 -9.86 5.18 6.57
C ILE A 31 -9.29 6.52 7.05
N LEU A 32 -8.45 7.20 6.26
CA LEU A 32 -7.89 8.51 6.63
C LEU A 32 -8.93 9.64 6.71
N ASP A 33 -10.17 9.43 6.25
CA ASP A 33 -11.28 10.38 6.46
C ASP A 33 -11.87 10.25 7.87
N ASN A 34 -11.78 9.08 8.49
CA ASN A 34 -12.19 8.83 9.88
C ASN A 34 -11.29 7.75 10.52
N PRO A 35 -10.06 8.11 10.91
CA PRO A 35 -9.01 7.13 11.20
C PRO A 35 -9.33 6.21 12.38
N GLY A 36 -9.94 6.73 13.45
CA GLY A 36 -10.35 5.95 14.63
C GLY A 36 -9.34 4.85 15.03
N GLY A 37 -9.84 3.63 15.24
CA GLY A 37 -9.00 2.44 15.44
C GLY A 37 -8.43 1.84 14.15
N GLY A 38 -8.86 2.31 12.97
CA GLY A 38 -8.40 1.84 11.66
C GLY A 38 -7.06 2.42 11.21
N LEU A 39 -6.54 3.46 11.88
CA LEU A 39 -5.30 4.14 11.47
C LEU A 39 -4.11 3.18 11.28
N LEU A 40 -3.92 2.25 12.22
CA LEU A 40 -2.83 1.27 12.14
C LEU A 40 -2.97 0.40 10.88
N PHE A 41 -4.19 -0.02 10.57
CA PHE A 41 -4.46 -0.79 9.36
C PHE A 41 -4.12 0.02 8.12
N ALA A 42 -4.52 1.30 8.06
CA ALA A 42 -4.23 2.15 6.90
C ALA A 42 -2.73 2.34 6.67
N THR A 43 -1.94 2.63 7.72
CA THR A 43 -0.48 2.82 7.58
C THR A 43 0.22 1.52 7.22
N GLN A 44 -0.15 0.39 7.83
CA GLN A 44 0.38 -0.93 7.48
C GLN A 44 0.05 -1.32 6.03
N THR A 45 -1.17 -1.03 5.58
CA THR A 45 -1.59 -1.29 4.20
C THR A 45 -0.73 -0.52 3.20
N VAL A 46 -0.46 0.76 3.46
CA VAL A 46 0.44 1.58 2.63
C VAL A 46 1.85 0.95 2.57
N GLY A 47 2.40 0.55 3.73
CA GLY A 47 3.71 -0.11 3.79
C GLY A 47 3.76 -1.46 3.07
N GLN A 48 2.69 -2.26 3.13
CA GLN A 48 2.57 -3.53 2.40
C GLN A 48 2.54 -3.31 0.89
N VAL A 49 1.77 -2.33 0.41
CA VAL A 49 1.73 -1.98 -1.02
C VAL A 49 3.08 -1.47 -1.50
N ARG A 50 3.76 -0.63 -0.70
CA ARG A 50 5.12 -0.15 -1.00
C ARG A 50 6.08 -1.33 -1.18
N ALA A 51 6.12 -2.25 -0.23
CA ALA A 51 6.99 -3.43 -0.28
C ALA A 51 6.66 -4.32 -1.49
N GLY A 52 5.37 -4.60 -1.73
CA GLY A 52 4.95 -5.44 -2.86
C GLY A 52 5.32 -4.88 -4.22
N LEU A 53 5.24 -3.55 -4.40
CA LEU A 53 5.68 -2.89 -5.63
C LEU A 53 7.21 -2.92 -5.76
N GLN A 54 7.92 -2.55 -4.70
CA GLN A 54 9.39 -2.49 -4.69
C GLN A 54 10.04 -3.86 -4.96
N GLU A 55 9.50 -4.93 -4.39
CA GLU A 55 10.02 -6.29 -4.58
C GLU A 55 9.83 -6.81 -6.02
N ARG A 56 8.80 -6.31 -6.73
CA ARG A 56 8.41 -6.84 -8.03
C ARG A 56 9.18 -6.21 -9.19
N ASP A 57 9.32 -4.90 -9.17
CA ASP A 57 9.95 -4.11 -10.22
C ASP A 57 10.39 -2.73 -9.67
N PRO A 58 11.52 -2.66 -8.96
CA PRO A 58 11.93 -1.46 -8.23
C PRO A 58 12.19 -0.26 -9.16
N GLU A 59 12.70 -0.50 -10.36
CA GLU A 59 12.98 0.57 -11.33
C GLU A 59 11.69 1.16 -11.88
N ARG A 60 10.71 0.31 -12.22
CA ARG A 60 9.40 0.78 -12.71
C ARG A 60 8.64 1.58 -11.65
N TRP A 61 8.78 1.21 -10.37
CA TRP A 61 7.94 1.74 -9.30
C TRP A 61 8.63 2.76 -8.39
N GLU A 62 9.85 3.20 -8.72
CA GLU A 62 10.66 4.11 -7.88
C GLU A 62 9.85 5.32 -7.37
N GLU A 63 9.21 6.08 -8.27
CA GLU A 63 8.42 7.26 -7.90
C GLU A 63 7.19 6.91 -7.06
N VAL A 64 6.53 5.80 -7.36
CA VAL A 64 5.34 5.33 -6.63
C VAL A 64 5.71 4.91 -5.21
N VAL A 65 6.82 4.17 -5.07
CA VAL A 65 7.37 3.73 -3.78
C VAL A 65 7.75 4.92 -2.92
N ALA A 66 8.38 5.95 -3.49
CA ALA A 66 8.72 7.18 -2.78
C ALA A 66 7.47 7.94 -2.28
N LEU A 67 6.41 8.03 -3.10
CA LEU A 67 5.15 8.65 -2.69
C LEU A 67 4.45 7.85 -1.59
N LEU A 68 4.50 6.51 -1.64
CA LEU A 68 3.94 5.66 -0.59
C LEU A 68 4.70 5.78 0.73
N ASP A 69 6.02 5.94 0.67
CA ASP A 69 6.85 6.21 1.86
C ASP A 69 6.43 7.53 2.53
N GLN A 70 6.25 8.59 1.74
CA GLN A 70 5.74 9.89 2.23
C GLN A 70 4.32 9.77 2.79
N ALA A 71 3.45 9.00 2.13
CA ALA A 71 2.09 8.78 2.62
C ALA A 71 2.07 8.07 3.98
N GLU A 72 2.93 7.06 4.17
CA GLU A 72 3.06 6.34 5.43
C GLU A 72 3.57 7.27 6.54
N ASP A 73 4.65 8.03 6.30
CA ASP A 73 5.22 8.98 7.27
C ASP A 73 4.20 10.05 7.70
N SER A 74 3.51 10.68 6.75
CA SER A 74 2.43 11.62 7.06
C SER A 74 1.29 10.96 7.82
N GLY A 75 0.92 9.72 7.50
CA GLY A 75 -0.11 8.95 8.20
C GLY A 75 0.25 8.70 9.67
N VAL A 76 1.49 8.30 9.93
CA VAL A 76 2.03 8.09 11.29
C VAL A 76 2.09 9.39 12.08
N ARG A 77 2.45 10.50 11.43
CA ARG A 77 2.47 11.85 12.04
C ARG A 77 1.10 12.49 12.20
N ARG A 78 0.03 11.81 11.79
CA ARG A 78 -1.35 12.28 11.81
C ARG A 78 -1.61 13.49 10.90
N GLU A 79 -0.82 13.63 9.84
CA GLU A 79 -0.99 14.62 8.77
C GLU A 79 -1.92 14.04 7.68
N PHE A 80 -3.16 13.70 8.07
CA PHE A 80 -4.05 12.86 7.25
C PHE A 80 -4.41 13.46 5.89
N GLU A 81 -4.53 14.79 5.80
CA GLU A 81 -4.77 15.44 4.51
C GLU A 81 -3.59 15.26 3.54
N THR A 82 -2.37 15.43 4.04
CA THR A 82 -1.14 15.22 3.28
C THR A 82 -1.00 13.76 2.85
N ALA A 83 -1.21 12.83 3.78
CA ALA A 83 -1.20 11.39 3.48
C ALA A 83 -2.19 11.02 2.37
N ARG A 84 -3.43 11.56 2.42
CA ARG A 84 -4.43 11.34 1.34
C ARG A 84 -3.97 11.90 0.00
N LYS A 85 -3.37 13.10 -0.05
CA LYS A 85 -2.86 13.69 -1.31
C LYS A 85 -1.78 12.82 -1.94
N HIS A 86 -0.90 12.22 -1.13
CA HIS A 86 0.10 11.27 -1.61
C HIS A 86 -0.57 9.99 -2.14
N ILE A 87 -1.53 9.42 -1.41
CA ILE A 87 -2.27 8.23 -1.88
C ILE A 87 -3.04 8.52 -3.18
N ASP A 88 -3.72 9.66 -3.30
CA ASP A 88 -4.41 10.07 -4.53
C ASP A 88 -3.45 10.21 -5.71
N SER A 89 -2.25 10.74 -5.46
CA SER A 89 -1.19 10.85 -6.47
C SER A 89 -0.67 9.48 -6.94
N VAL A 90 -0.61 8.50 -6.03
CA VAL A 90 -0.25 7.11 -6.37
C VAL A 90 -1.37 6.45 -7.16
N LEU A 91 -2.63 6.57 -6.74
CA LEU A 91 -3.79 5.98 -7.42
C LEU A 91 -3.93 6.48 -8.87
N ALA A 92 -3.55 7.73 -9.14
CA ALA A 92 -3.51 8.30 -10.49
C ALA A 92 -2.38 7.72 -11.37
N ARG A 93 -1.28 7.25 -10.77
CA ARG A 93 -0.12 6.65 -11.47
C ARG A 93 -0.24 5.15 -11.67
N LEU A 94 -1.04 4.49 -10.84
CA LEU A 94 -1.43 3.09 -10.99
C LEU A 94 -2.59 2.89 -11.99
N ALA A 95 -2.89 3.89 -12.84
CA ALA A 95 -3.98 3.84 -13.83
C ALA A 95 -3.53 3.21 -15.16
#